data_AF-A0A2G2XSP6-F1
#
_entry.id   AF-A0A2G2XSP6-F1
#
_cell.length_a   1.000
_cell.length_b   1.000
_cell.length_c   1.000
_cell.angle_alpha   90.00
_cell.angle_beta   90.00
_cell.angle_gamma   90.00
#
_symmetry.space_group_name_H-M   'P 1'
#
loop_
_entity.id
_entity.type
_entity.pdbx_description
1 polymer ?
#
loop_
_entity_poly.entity_id
_entity_poly.type
_entity_poly.pdbx_seq_one_letter_code
_entity_poly.pdbx_strand_id
1 'polypeptide(L)'
;MTTSFPMNAGDGPYSYFKNSHLQREVLDNSKEMVRDAITRKLDIKKIMLSSSNTLCIAELGCSVGPNTFIAMQHVVQSLKQKYHNTNILEFQVFFNDHVTNDFNALFRSLPIDRSYYAFGVPGIFHGKLFPSRSIHFAHCSTAIHFFCQEDYSGCDHTNSNTLDLIRTSKLSVLGRE
;
A
#
# COMPACT_ATOMS: atom_id res chain seq x y z
N MET A 1 -8.29 21.57 -11.99
CA MET A 1 -8.85 20.36 -11.36
C MET A 1 -8.05 19.18 -11.89
N THR A 2 -7.34 18.44 -11.05
CA THR A 2 -6.70 17.19 -11.47
C THR A 2 -7.80 16.16 -11.70
N THR A 3 -7.96 15.70 -12.94
CA THR A 3 -8.87 14.61 -13.28
C THR A 3 -8.45 13.36 -12.50
N SER A 4 -9.37 12.82 -11.70
CA SER A 4 -9.17 11.63 -10.89
C SER A 4 -9.89 10.47 -11.56
N PHE A 5 -9.19 9.38 -11.83
CA PHE A 5 -9.75 8.18 -12.46
C PHE A 5 -9.68 7.00 -11.48
N PRO A 6 -10.55 6.95 -10.45
CA PRO A 6 -10.61 5.79 -9.58
C PRO A 6 -11.09 4.58 -10.39
N MET A 7 -10.76 3.39 -9.90
CA MET A 7 -11.22 2.16 -10.54
C MET A 7 -12.74 1.99 -10.43
N ASN A 8 -13.32 1.26 -11.37
CA ASN A 8 -14.76 1.00 -11.40
C ASN A 8 -15.23 0.30 -10.11
N ALA A 9 -16.04 1.01 -9.32
CA ALA A 9 -16.61 0.49 -8.08
C ALA A 9 -17.76 -0.52 -8.32
N GLY A 10 -18.32 -1.03 -7.22
CA GLY A 10 -19.45 -1.95 -7.21
C GLY A 10 -19.08 -3.41 -7.50
N ASP A 11 -20.09 -4.22 -7.77
CA ASP A 11 -20.01 -5.67 -8.02
C ASP A 11 -20.55 -6.06 -9.41
N GLY A 12 -20.81 -5.07 -10.27
CA GLY A 12 -21.25 -5.29 -11.65
C GLY A 12 -20.19 -6.02 -12.50
N PRO A 13 -20.56 -6.51 -13.70
CA PRO A 13 -19.66 -7.29 -14.56
C PRO A 13 -18.39 -6.55 -14.97
N TYR A 14 -18.40 -5.22 -14.98
CA TYR A 14 -17.25 -4.36 -15.31
C TYR A 14 -16.58 -3.73 -14.08
N SER A 15 -16.96 -4.15 -12.88
CA SER A 15 -16.34 -3.69 -11.64
C SER A 15 -14.88 -4.13 -11.56
N TYR A 16 -14.04 -3.31 -10.93
CA TYR A 16 -12.66 -3.67 -10.64
C TYR A 16 -12.57 -4.91 -9.75
N PHE A 17 -13.53 -5.08 -8.83
CA PHE A 17 -13.63 -6.28 -8.00
C PHE A 17 -13.60 -7.58 -8.83
N LYS A 18 -14.32 -7.61 -9.95
CA LYS A 18 -14.43 -8.79 -10.82
C LYS A 18 -13.38 -8.87 -11.94
N ASN A 19 -12.62 -7.80 -12.18
CA ASN A 19 -11.74 -7.70 -13.36
C ASN A 19 -10.27 -7.41 -13.02
N SER A 20 -9.88 -7.45 -11.73
CA SER A 20 -8.53 -7.09 -11.27
C SER A 20 -7.56 -8.28 -11.14
N HIS A 21 -7.75 -9.31 -11.97
CA HIS A 21 -6.96 -10.56 -11.93
C HIS A 21 -5.48 -10.36 -12.27
N LEU A 22 -5.15 -9.45 -13.19
CA LEU A 22 -3.77 -9.16 -13.53
C LEU A 22 -3.04 -8.44 -12.38
N GLN A 23 -3.71 -7.47 -11.73
CA GLN A 23 -3.20 -6.81 -10.53
C GLN A 23 -3.02 -7.81 -9.39
N ARG A 24 -3.93 -8.80 -9.31
CA ARG A 24 -3.82 -9.90 -8.37
C ARG A 24 -2.58 -10.76 -8.61
N GLU A 25 -2.30 -11.13 -9.85
CA GLU A 25 -1.11 -11.91 -10.22
C GLU A 25 0.19 -11.13 -9.92
N VAL A 26 0.24 -9.83 -10.26
CA VAL A 26 1.37 -8.96 -9.92
C VAL A 26 1.60 -8.92 -8.40
N LEU A 27 0.53 -8.76 -7.63
CA LEU A 27 0.61 -8.82 -6.18
C LEU A 27 1.17 -10.16 -5.70
N ASP A 28 0.64 -11.27 -6.21
CA ASP A 28 1.03 -12.60 -5.78
C ASP A 28 2.50 -12.92 -6.10
N ASN A 29 2.99 -12.50 -7.28
CA ASN A 29 4.38 -12.64 -7.69
C ASN A 29 5.35 -11.73 -6.91
N SER A 30 4.84 -10.65 -6.33
CA SER A 30 5.65 -9.68 -5.56
C SER A 30 5.80 -10.00 -4.07
N LYS A 31 5.10 -11.03 -3.55
CA LYS A 31 5.07 -11.37 -2.12
C LYS A 31 6.45 -11.53 -1.50
N GLU A 32 7.30 -12.31 -2.15
CA GLU A 32 8.66 -12.59 -1.64
C GLU A 32 9.52 -11.32 -1.63
N MET A 33 9.37 -10.45 -2.63
CA MET A 33 10.06 -9.17 -2.67
C MET A 33 9.62 -8.26 -1.52
N VAL A 34 8.33 -8.24 -1.21
CA VAL A 34 7.78 -7.48 -0.08
C VAL A 34 8.32 -8.03 1.25
N ARG A 35 8.27 -9.35 1.44
CA ARG A 35 8.80 -10.04 2.63
C ARG A 35 10.29 -9.74 2.84
N ASP A 36 11.08 -9.83 1.78
CA ASP A 36 12.51 -9.59 1.81
C ASP A 36 12.84 -8.13 2.15
N ALA A 37 12.11 -7.17 1.59
CA ALA A 37 12.31 -5.76 1.89
C ALA A 37 11.91 -5.43 3.35
N ILE A 38 10.80 -5.99 3.86
CA ILE A 38 10.46 -5.91 5.29
C ILE A 38 11.59 -6.50 6.14
N THR A 39 12.11 -7.66 5.76
CA THR A 39 13.15 -8.38 6.52
C THR A 39 14.48 -7.64 6.54
N ARG A 40 14.90 -7.05 5.42
CA ARG A 40 16.23 -6.41 5.31
C ARG A 40 16.25 -4.94 5.70
N LYS A 41 15.20 -4.17 5.39
CA LYS A 41 15.26 -2.71 5.47
C LYS A 41 14.57 -2.12 6.70
N LEU A 42 13.47 -2.74 7.14
CA LEU A 42 12.68 -2.18 8.21
C LEU A 42 13.27 -2.53 9.58
N ASP A 43 13.95 -1.59 10.25
CA ASP A 43 14.42 -1.77 11.64
C ASP A 43 13.49 -1.09 12.65
N ILE A 44 12.61 -1.89 13.26
CA ILE A 44 11.58 -1.43 14.20
C ILE A 44 12.14 -1.28 15.62
N LYS A 45 13.42 -1.60 15.88
CA LYS A 45 14.02 -1.39 17.22
C LYS A 45 13.83 0.04 17.72
N LYS A 46 13.86 1.02 16.81
CA LYS A 46 13.62 2.44 17.12
C LYS A 46 12.17 2.76 17.53
N ILE A 47 11.20 2.03 17.00
CA ILE A 47 9.77 2.20 17.30
C ILE A 47 9.45 1.56 18.66
N MET A 48 9.99 0.38 18.95
CA MET A 48 9.85 -0.27 20.26
C MET A 48 10.45 0.54 21.41
N LEU A 49 11.49 1.34 21.12
CA LEU A 49 12.09 2.26 22.08
C LEU A 49 11.23 3.51 22.37
N SER A 50 10.21 3.79 21.56
CA SER A 50 9.39 5.02 21.62
C SER A 50 8.06 4.86 22.39
N SER A 51 7.94 3.83 23.23
CA SER A 51 6.78 3.50 24.09
C SER A 51 5.43 3.24 23.39
N SER A 52 5.35 3.32 22.05
CA SER A 52 4.18 2.91 21.28
C SER A 52 4.43 1.53 20.68
N ASN A 53 3.52 0.59 20.95
CA ASN A 53 3.53 -0.72 20.32
C ASN A 53 2.81 -0.72 18.96
N THR A 54 2.62 0.44 18.36
CA THR A 54 1.83 0.61 17.15
C THR A 54 2.72 0.69 15.89
N LEU A 55 2.37 -0.12 14.89
CA LEU A 55 2.95 -0.07 13.56
C LEU A 55 1.94 0.46 12.54
N CYS A 56 2.11 1.74 12.20
CA CYS A 56 1.44 2.40 11.09
C CYS A 56 2.00 1.98 9.72
N ILE A 57 1.11 1.48 8.87
CA ILE A 57 1.34 0.99 7.52
C ILE A 57 0.44 1.78 6.56
N ALA A 58 0.96 2.25 5.44
CA ALA A 58 0.16 2.87 4.39
C ALA A 58 0.04 1.96 3.16
N GLU A 59 -1.17 1.82 2.62
CA GLU A 59 -1.43 1.27 1.30
C GLU A 59 -1.81 2.40 0.36
N LEU A 60 -0.94 2.71 -0.60
CA LEU A 60 -1.10 3.83 -1.52
C LEU A 60 -1.68 3.36 -2.86
N GLY A 61 -2.86 3.86 -3.21
CA GLY A 61 -3.62 3.42 -4.38
C GLY A 61 -4.39 2.13 -4.13
N CYS A 62 -5.19 2.09 -3.05
CA CYS A 62 -5.87 0.90 -2.59
C CYS A 62 -7.01 0.44 -3.51
N SER A 63 -7.54 1.31 -4.37
CA SER A 63 -8.72 1.06 -5.19
C SER A 63 -9.88 0.55 -4.32
N VAL A 64 -10.66 -0.40 -4.85
CA VAL A 64 -11.70 -1.17 -4.18
C VAL A 64 -11.42 -2.66 -4.32
N GLY A 65 -12.06 -3.48 -3.48
CA GLY A 65 -12.05 -4.93 -3.61
C GLY A 65 -10.86 -5.63 -2.93
N PRO A 66 -10.65 -6.93 -3.21
CA PRO A 66 -9.91 -7.82 -2.30
C PRO A 66 -8.38 -7.66 -2.38
N ASN A 67 -7.85 -7.15 -3.48
CA ASN A 67 -6.41 -7.11 -3.73
C ASN A 67 -5.65 -6.34 -2.64
N THR A 68 -6.17 -5.17 -2.24
CA THR A 68 -5.56 -4.36 -1.19
C THR A 68 -5.54 -5.06 0.17
N PHE A 69 -6.62 -5.76 0.55
CA PHE A 69 -6.66 -6.48 1.82
C PHE A 69 -5.68 -7.64 1.85
N ILE A 70 -5.53 -8.34 0.74
CA ILE A 70 -4.62 -9.47 0.67
C ILE A 70 -3.16 -8.98 0.66
N ALA A 71 -2.86 -7.85 0.01
CA ALA A 71 -1.56 -7.20 0.13
C ALA A 71 -1.23 -6.88 1.60
N MET A 72 -2.19 -6.27 2.32
CA MET A 72 -2.02 -5.90 3.72
C MET A 72 -1.93 -7.12 4.65
N GLN A 73 -2.64 -8.20 4.36
CA GLN A 73 -2.45 -9.47 5.07
C GLN A 73 -1.03 -10.01 4.90
N HIS A 74 -0.46 -10.03 3.69
CA HIS A 74 0.92 -10.48 3.47
C HIS A 74 1.95 -9.58 4.18
N VAL A 75 1.75 -8.26 4.14
CA VAL A 75 2.61 -7.29 4.83
C VAL A 75 2.58 -7.52 6.34
N VAL A 76 1.39 -7.57 6.93
CA VAL A 76 1.22 -7.79 8.38
C VAL A 76 1.76 -9.16 8.79
N GLN A 77 1.54 -10.21 7.99
CA GLN A 77 2.10 -11.52 8.27
C GLN A 77 3.64 -11.52 8.23
N SER A 78 4.24 -10.86 7.25
CA SER A 78 5.70 -10.73 7.13
C SER A 78 6.29 -9.97 8.31
N LEU A 79 5.61 -8.91 8.78
CA LEU A 79 5.98 -8.18 9.99
C LEU A 79 5.86 -9.06 11.23
N LYS A 80 4.76 -9.82 11.35
CA LYS A 80 4.56 -10.76 12.45
C LYS A 80 5.67 -11.82 12.53
N GLN A 81 6.05 -12.38 11.39
CA GLN A 81 7.14 -13.33 11.29
C GLN A 81 8.49 -12.70 11.65
N LYS A 82 8.76 -11.48 11.19
CA LYS A 82 10.03 -10.80 11.52
C LYS A 82 10.18 -10.54 13.02
N TYR A 83 9.09 -10.16 13.68
CA TYR A 83 9.10 -9.73 15.08
C TYR A 83 8.42 -10.78 15.97
N HIS A 84 9.07 -11.93 16.20
CA HIS A 84 8.49 -13.10 16.90
C HIS A 84 7.72 -12.83 18.23
N ASN A 85 7.88 -11.66 18.89
CA ASN A 85 7.10 -11.21 20.05
C ASN A 85 5.94 -10.24 19.71
N THR A 86 5.23 -10.43 18.58
CA THR A 86 4.18 -9.50 18.11
C THR A 86 2.88 -9.48 18.90
N ASN A 87 2.72 -10.28 19.96
CA ASN A 87 1.49 -10.21 20.78
C ASN A 87 1.28 -8.83 21.42
N ILE A 88 2.32 -7.99 21.40
CA ILE A 88 2.28 -6.62 21.87
C ILE A 88 2.03 -5.62 20.72
N LEU A 89 2.31 -5.99 19.46
CA LEU A 89 2.25 -5.06 18.32
C LEU A 89 0.84 -4.88 17.78
N GLU A 90 0.40 -3.63 17.74
CA GLU A 90 -0.83 -3.21 17.08
C GLU A 90 -0.54 -2.72 15.66
N PHE A 91 -1.19 -3.29 14.66
CA PHE A 91 -1.03 -2.86 13.27
C PHE A 91 -2.15 -1.87 12.90
N GLN A 92 -1.77 -0.69 12.43
CA GLN A 92 -2.70 0.29 11.86
C GLN A 92 -2.42 0.40 10.36
N VAL A 93 -3.42 0.12 9.54
CA VAL A 93 -3.32 0.18 8.08
C VAL A 93 -4.17 1.33 7.56
N PHE A 94 -3.52 2.25 6.87
CA PHE A 94 -4.12 3.40 6.21
C PHE A 94 -4.29 3.09 4.72
N PHE A 95 -5.53 2.88 4.30
CA PHE A 95 -5.90 2.70 2.90
C PHE A 95 -6.07 4.06 2.25
N ASN A 96 -5.18 4.40 1.33
CA ASN A 96 -5.21 5.64 0.58
C ASN A 96 -5.60 5.39 -0.87
N ASP A 97 -6.48 6.25 -1.37
CA ASP A 97 -6.75 6.42 -2.80
C ASP A 97 -7.31 7.84 -3.00
N HIS A 98 -7.64 8.18 -4.24
CA HIS A 98 -8.30 9.41 -4.61
C HIS A 98 -9.57 9.66 -3.79
N VAL A 99 -9.90 10.94 -3.57
CA VAL A 99 -11.11 11.37 -2.85
C VAL A 99 -12.41 10.84 -3.48
N THR A 100 -12.38 10.52 -4.78
CA THR A 100 -13.50 9.98 -5.55
C THR A 100 -13.57 8.44 -5.53
N ASN A 101 -12.64 7.76 -4.87
CA ASN A 101 -12.68 6.31 -4.71
C ASN A 101 -13.87 5.90 -3.84
N ASP A 102 -14.45 4.72 -4.10
CA ASP A 102 -15.57 4.19 -3.31
C ASP A 102 -15.07 3.51 -2.04
N PHE A 103 -14.66 4.32 -1.07
CA PHE A 103 -14.27 3.85 0.27
C PHE A 103 -15.40 3.10 0.98
N ASN A 104 -16.67 3.41 0.68
CA ASN A 104 -17.78 2.68 1.28
C ASN A 104 -17.80 1.22 0.80
N ALA A 105 -17.59 0.97 -0.49
CA ALA A 105 -17.45 -0.39 -1.01
C ALA A 105 -16.19 -1.09 -0.46
N LEU A 106 -15.08 -0.36 -0.34
CA LEU A 106 -13.88 -0.87 0.31
C LEU A 106 -14.18 -1.34 1.75
N PHE A 107 -14.71 -0.47 2.60
CA PHE A 107 -14.96 -0.82 4.02
C PHE A 107 -16.08 -1.85 4.21
N ARG A 108 -17.07 -1.93 3.32
CA ARG A 108 -18.06 -3.03 3.33
C ARG A 108 -17.45 -4.40 3.06
N SER A 109 -16.34 -4.47 2.33
CA SER A 109 -15.64 -5.72 1.98
C SER A 109 -14.43 -6.03 2.87
N LEU A 110 -14.26 -5.27 3.96
CA LEU A 110 -13.14 -5.44 4.87
C LEU A 110 -13.22 -6.79 5.61
N PRO A 111 -12.15 -7.61 5.62
CA PRO A 111 -12.17 -8.92 6.28
C PRO A 111 -12.36 -8.81 7.79
N ILE A 112 -13.25 -9.60 8.38
CA ILE A 112 -13.56 -9.57 9.82
C ILE A 112 -12.39 -10.09 10.67
N ASP A 113 -11.68 -11.10 10.20
CA ASP A 113 -10.59 -11.83 10.87
C ASP A 113 -9.20 -11.19 10.69
N ARG A 114 -9.14 -9.96 10.18
CA ARG A 114 -7.90 -9.22 9.96
C ARG A 114 -7.17 -8.95 11.29
N SER A 115 -5.84 -8.94 11.22
CA SER A 115 -4.96 -8.64 12.35
C SER A 115 -4.53 -7.17 12.44
N TYR A 116 -5.35 -6.25 11.93
CA TYR A 116 -5.01 -4.82 11.87
C TYR A 116 -6.25 -3.93 11.96
N TYR A 117 -6.06 -2.73 12.50
CA TYR A 117 -7.02 -1.63 12.45
C TYR A 117 -6.95 -0.96 11.08
N ALA A 118 -8.10 -0.63 10.50
CA ALA A 118 -8.20 -0.10 9.14
C ALA A 118 -8.69 1.35 9.16
N PHE A 119 -8.01 2.22 8.42
CA PHE A 119 -8.34 3.64 8.29
C PHE A 119 -8.40 4.03 6.82
N GLY A 120 -9.28 4.98 6.47
CA GLY A 120 -9.35 5.55 5.12
C GLY A 120 -8.64 6.88 5.07
N VAL A 121 -7.84 7.11 4.03
CA VAL A 121 -7.11 8.37 3.82
C VAL A 121 -7.37 8.85 2.38
N PRO A 122 -8.47 9.57 2.13
CA PRO A 122 -8.78 10.07 0.80
C PRO A 122 -7.83 11.20 0.40
N GLY A 123 -7.16 11.08 -0.74
CA GLY A 123 -6.22 12.09 -1.26
C GLY A 123 -5.22 11.54 -2.29
N ILE A 124 -4.56 12.43 -3.01
CA ILE A 124 -3.53 12.06 -4.00
C ILE A 124 -2.21 11.81 -3.25
N PHE A 125 -1.61 10.62 -3.38
CA PHE A 125 -0.39 10.27 -2.64
C PHE A 125 0.90 10.93 -3.12
N HIS A 126 0.86 11.69 -4.22
CA HIS A 126 1.93 12.62 -4.60
C HIS A 126 1.90 13.92 -3.78
N GLY A 127 0.82 14.17 -3.00
CA GLY A 127 0.70 15.28 -2.07
C GLY A 127 1.01 14.90 -0.62
N LYS A 128 0.64 15.80 0.31
CA LYS A 128 0.73 15.53 1.75
C LYS A 128 -0.46 14.70 2.22
N LEU A 129 -0.22 13.47 2.65
CA LEU A 129 -1.24 12.59 3.24
C LEU A 129 -1.08 12.37 4.74
N PHE A 130 0.18 12.29 5.20
CA PHE A 130 0.51 11.89 6.56
C PHE A 130 1.44 12.93 7.22
N PRO A 131 1.33 13.15 8.54
CA PRO A 131 2.33 13.89 9.28
C PRO A 131 3.74 13.28 9.11
N SER A 132 4.77 14.11 9.31
CA SER A 132 6.15 13.64 9.23
C SER A 132 6.40 12.53 10.26
N ARG A 133 7.06 11.44 9.82
CA ARG A 133 7.46 10.28 10.65
C ARG A 133 6.29 9.52 11.31
N SER A 134 5.08 9.57 10.75
CA SER A 134 3.92 8.84 11.28
C SER A 134 3.65 7.48 10.60
N ILE A 135 4.29 7.20 9.46
CA ILE A 135 4.17 5.93 8.73
C ILE A 135 5.51 5.20 8.81
N HIS A 136 5.48 3.93 9.18
CA HIS A 136 6.67 3.10 9.30
C HIS A 136 6.96 2.30 8.03
N PHE A 137 5.91 1.95 7.29
CA PHE A 137 6.00 1.16 6.08
C PHE A 137 4.93 1.58 5.08
N ALA A 138 5.28 1.68 3.79
CA ALA A 138 4.35 2.00 2.73
C ALA A 138 4.44 0.96 1.61
N HIS A 139 3.28 0.46 1.20
CA HIS A 139 3.13 -0.41 0.05
C HIS A 139 2.34 0.32 -1.04
N CYS A 140 2.71 0.06 -2.29
CA CYS A 140 2.01 0.59 -3.45
C CYS A 140 2.12 -0.43 -4.58
N SER A 141 0.99 -1.02 -4.96
CA SER A 141 0.92 -1.94 -6.09
C SER A 141 0.07 -1.37 -7.21
N THR A 142 0.64 -1.35 -8.42
CA THR A 142 -0.08 -0.95 -9.65
C THR A 142 -0.75 0.43 -9.62
N ALA A 143 -0.31 1.36 -8.76
CA ALA A 143 -0.89 2.71 -8.69
C ALA A 143 0.10 3.83 -9.06
N ILE A 144 1.40 3.64 -8.84
CA ILE A 144 2.46 4.66 -9.10
C ILE A 144 2.48 5.19 -10.53
N HIS A 145 2.07 4.39 -11.52
CA HIS A 145 2.15 4.78 -12.93
C HIS A 145 1.05 5.76 -13.34
N PHE A 146 -0.05 5.88 -12.58
CA PHE A 146 -1.20 6.70 -12.94
C PHE A 146 -0.94 8.22 -12.94
N PHE A 147 0.26 8.67 -12.58
CA PHE A 147 0.67 10.08 -12.66
C PHE A 147 2.06 10.30 -13.26
N CYS A 148 2.65 9.30 -13.92
CA CYS A 148 3.83 9.53 -14.74
C CYS A 148 3.40 10.02 -16.13
N GLN A 149 2.85 11.21 -16.25
CA GLN A 149 2.77 11.86 -17.56
C GLN A 149 2.91 13.39 -17.50
N GLU A 150 4.00 13.81 -18.14
CA GLU A 150 4.31 15.09 -18.80
C GLU A 150 4.37 16.35 -17.92
N ASP A 151 5.53 17.02 -18.02
CA ASP A 151 5.95 18.27 -17.36
C ASP A 151 6.24 18.18 -15.86
N TYR A 152 7.45 17.75 -15.49
CA TYR A 152 8.35 18.48 -14.57
C TYR A 152 9.72 17.79 -14.59
N SER A 153 10.76 18.55 -14.93
CA SER A 153 12.18 18.20 -14.84
C SER A 153 12.67 18.07 -13.38
N GLY A 154 11.96 17.29 -12.56
CA GLY A 154 12.17 17.21 -11.11
C GLY A 154 11.64 15.93 -10.46
N CYS A 155 11.45 14.84 -11.23
CA CYS A 155 11.14 13.52 -10.67
C CYS A 155 12.38 12.74 -10.20
N ASP A 156 13.53 13.41 -10.08
CA ASP A 156 14.55 13.03 -9.12
C ASP A 156 14.26 13.82 -7.85
N HIS A 157 14.41 13.19 -6.68
CA HIS A 157 14.04 13.67 -5.33
C HIS A 157 12.69 13.14 -4.81
N THR A 158 12.54 11.81 -4.80
CA THR A 158 11.96 11.22 -3.58
C THR A 158 12.85 11.66 -2.43
N ASN A 159 12.33 12.56 -1.58
CA ASN A 159 13.01 12.99 -0.38
C ASN A 159 13.29 11.75 0.48
N SER A 160 14.53 11.26 0.34
CA SER A 160 15.17 10.33 1.24
C SER A 160 15.04 10.92 2.63
N ASN A 161 14.10 10.39 3.42
CA ASN A 161 14.21 10.18 4.86
C ASN A 161 12.85 9.66 5.36
N THR A 162 12.82 8.34 5.65
CA THR A 162 11.78 7.62 6.43
C THR A 162 10.59 6.98 5.68
N LEU A 163 10.71 6.63 4.40
CA LEU A 163 9.75 5.71 3.76
C LEU A 163 10.49 4.63 2.95
N ASP A 164 10.50 3.40 3.44
CA ASP A 164 10.80 2.23 2.61
C ASP A 164 9.59 1.97 1.71
N LEU A 165 9.52 2.69 0.58
CA LEU A 165 8.51 2.46 -0.44
C LEU A 165 8.92 1.23 -1.26
N ILE A 166 8.14 0.16 -1.17
CA ILE A 166 8.29 -0.99 -2.07
C ILE A 166 7.37 -0.78 -3.25
N ARG A 167 7.98 -0.56 -4.41
CA ARG A 167 7.31 -0.50 -5.71
C ARG A 167 7.24 -1.91 -6.29
N THR A 168 6.04 -2.45 -6.50
CA THR A 168 5.85 -3.76 -7.13
C THR A 168 5.66 -3.68 -8.66
N SER A 169 5.91 -2.53 -9.29
CA SER A 169 5.93 -2.42 -10.75
C SER A 169 7.34 -2.66 -11.31
N LYS A 170 7.62 -3.91 -11.67
CA LYS A 170 8.60 -4.24 -12.70
C LYS A 170 7.97 -5.23 -13.67
N LEU A 171 7.23 -4.71 -14.66
CA LEU A 171 7.11 -5.44 -15.92
C LEU A 171 8.51 -5.37 -16.54
N SER A 172 9.20 -6.51 -16.57
CA SER A 172 10.31 -6.71 -17.48
C SER A 172 9.76 -6.59 -18.90
N VAL A 173 9.86 -5.40 -19.51
CA VAL A 173 9.91 -5.35 -20.97
C VAL A 173 11.29 -5.91 -21.31
N LEU A 174 11.26 -7.05 -21.98
CA LEU A 174 12.40 -7.71 -22.62
C LEU A 174 13.34 -6.68 -23.23
N GLY A 175 14.64 -6.91 -23.02
CA GLY A 175 15.70 -6.13 -23.62
C GLY A 175 15.52 -6.01 -25.13
N ARG A 176 15.89 -4.85 -25.66
CA ARG A 176 16.44 -4.76 -27.00
C ARG A 176 17.89 -4.32 -26.85
N GLU A 177 18.72 -5.01 -27.61
CA GLU A 177 20.13 -4.72 -27.89
C GLU A 177 20.35 -3.24 -28.27
#